data_AF-A0A553A3V2-F1
#
_entry.id   AF-A0A553A3V2-F1
#
_cell.length_a   1.000
_cell.length_b   1.000
_cell.length_c   1.000
_cell.angle_alpha   90.00
_cell.angle_beta   90.00
_cell.angle_gamma   90.00
#
_symmetry.space_group_name_H-M   'P 1'
#
loop_
_entity.id
_entity.type
_entity.pdbx_description
1 polymer ?
#
loop_
_entity_poly.entity_id
_entity_poly.type
_entity_poly.pdbx_seq_one_letter_code
_entity_poly.pdbx_strand_id
1 'polypeptide(L)'
;MAAIHVPRRGLGSSACPRRIRILGLSVGFRLSKSIRIVPGIRLNVSSRGIGYSVGGKGMRITRHANGRVSRTLSLPGTGLSHHSTIRPGRPRPQPHSARNQRASALAPTPPRPTPGMFAPGWEKDLFAVLPSTNPSDFTDVARRHHRNAPHTRVIAATLEGLLHFEFGAGDAGAESRARELLGWAAVQPSTEPIQRFTGTYLVHRTWPVEIVPGVTAELRLQDDVVRLAAAELHQRAGDLDAAIWTVEQALPTAHAALSLIDLYSCAERHQEVIDLTNGITNSDDATALLLALRGRAFAHQGFYDAARESFSQALRVRSRSTAVRHRALVERVQVDFAQNRKAAARKGLEKILAEDPTYPGLTDALSSLQ
;
A
#
# COMPACT_ATOMS: atom_id res chain seq x y z
N MET A 1 42.20 -27.54 -20.55
CA MET A 1 40.82 -27.06 -20.38
C MET A 1 40.86 -25.66 -19.80
N ALA A 2 40.79 -24.64 -20.66
CA ALA A 2 40.87 -23.24 -20.26
C ALA A 2 39.48 -22.75 -19.83
N ALA A 3 39.34 -22.37 -18.55
CA ALA A 3 38.15 -21.70 -18.06
C ALA A 3 38.20 -20.23 -18.53
N ILE A 4 37.26 -19.88 -19.40
CA ILE A 4 37.07 -18.51 -19.89
C ILE A 4 36.55 -17.67 -18.73
N HIS A 5 37.43 -16.86 -18.13
CA HIS A 5 37.06 -15.86 -17.14
C HIS A 5 36.41 -14.66 -17.87
N VAL A 6 35.09 -14.60 -17.84
CA VAL A 6 34.35 -13.41 -18.29
C VAL A 6 34.33 -12.39 -17.15
N PRO A 7 34.87 -11.17 -17.33
CA PRO A 7 34.91 -10.17 -16.27
C PRO A 7 33.49 -9.65 -16.01
N ARG A 8 33.01 -9.82 -14.77
CA ARG A 8 31.82 -9.12 -14.27
C ARG A 8 32.16 -7.64 -14.14
N ARG A 9 31.65 -6.80 -15.04
CA ARG A 9 31.60 -5.35 -14.80
C ARG A 9 30.64 -5.13 -13.65
N GLY A 10 31.19 -4.81 -12.48
CA GLY A 10 30.43 -4.33 -11.33
C GLY A 10 29.65 -3.07 -11.72
N LEU A 11 28.33 -3.14 -11.63
CA LEU A 11 27.49 -1.96 -11.53
C LEU A 11 27.77 -1.38 -10.14
N GLY A 12 28.39 -0.20 -10.12
CA GLY A 12 28.76 0.47 -8.88
C GLY A 12 27.55 0.70 -7.97
N SER A 13 27.79 0.55 -6.67
CA SER A 13 26.90 0.91 -5.57
C SER A 13 26.20 2.25 -5.86
N SER A 14 24.93 2.17 -6.21
CA SER A 14 24.03 3.32 -6.25
C SER A 14 22.75 2.88 -5.56
N ALA A 15 22.43 3.53 -4.44
CA ALA A 15 21.18 3.40 -3.69
C ALA A 15 20.04 2.97 -4.60
N CYS A 16 19.37 1.86 -4.29
CA CYS A 16 18.36 1.25 -5.16
C CYS A 16 17.41 2.31 -5.71
N PRO A 17 17.56 2.73 -6.97
CA PRO A 17 16.78 3.85 -7.42
C PRO A 17 15.38 3.32 -7.68
N ARG A 18 14.40 3.76 -6.87
CA ARG A 18 12.97 3.64 -7.21
C ARG A 18 12.65 4.31 -8.56
N ARG A 19 13.59 5.08 -9.12
CA ARG A 19 13.67 5.40 -10.54
C ARG A 19 14.28 4.22 -11.32
N ILE A 20 13.43 3.56 -12.09
CA ILE A 20 13.85 2.55 -13.06
C ILE A 20 14.76 3.22 -14.10
N ARG A 21 15.96 2.66 -14.30
CA ARG A 21 16.87 3.13 -15.35
C ARG A 21 16.55 2.38 -16.64
N ILE A 22 16.11 3.11 -17.68
CA ILE A 22 16.06 2.61 -19.06
C ILE A 22 17.16 3.34 -19.81
N LEU A 23 18.17 2.62 -20.33
CA LEU A 23 19.26 3.17 -21.18
C LEU A 23 20.03 4.36 -20.56
N GLY A 24 20.30 4.34 -19.25
CA GLY A 24 21.03 5.43 -18.58
C GLY A 24 20.21 6.70 -18.35
N LEU A 25 18.98 6.77 -18.85
CA LEU A 25 17.99 7.79 -18.52
C LEU A 25 17.16 7.29 -17.32
N SER A 26 17.06 8.11 -16.28
CA SER A 26 16.20 7.81 -15.13
C SER A 26 14.74 8.04 -15.53
N VAL A 27 14.00 6.97 -15.85
CA VAL A 27 12.57 7.07 -16.18
C VAL A 27 11.77 6.81 -14.90
N GLY A 28 11.07 7.83 -14.42
CA GLY A 28 10.31 7.78 -13.18
C GLY A 28 8.98 7.08 -13.34
N PHE A 29 8.93 5.75 -13.27
CA PHE A 29 7.65 5.05 -13.07
C PHE A 29 7.30 5.08 -11.58
N ARG A 30 6.56 6.10 -11.15
CA ARG A 30 5.97 6.17 -9.81
C ARG A 30 4.46 6.13 -9.96
N LEU A 31 3.80 5.13 -9.38
CA LEU A 31 2.34 5.02 -9.35
C LEU A 31 1.90 4.83 -7.89
N SER A 32 0.84 5.49 -7.45
CA SER A 32 0.19 5.17 -6.18
C SER A 32 -1.22 4.67 -6.47
N LYS A 33 -1.41 3.35 -6.48
CA LYS A 33 -2.74 2.74 -6.51
C LYS A 33 -2.81 1.68 -5.41
N SER A 34 -3.86 1.76 -4.58
CA SER A 34 -4.03 0.94 -3.38
C SER A 34 -4.50 -0.49 -3.70
N ILE A 35 -3.88 -1.52 -3.09
CA ILE A 35 -4.32 -2.92 -3.21
C ILE A 35 -5.38 -3.24 -2.14
N ARG A 36 -6.42 -4.02 -2.52
CA ARG A 36 -7.39 -4.61 -1.58
C ARG A 36 -6.97 -6.03 -1.21
N ILE A 37 -6.87 -6.35 0.07
CA ILE A 37 -6.35 -7.64 0.55
C ILE A 37 -7.36 -8.43 1.41
N VAL A 38 -8.56 -7.87 1.70
CA VAL A 38 -9.59 -8.56 2.51
C VAL A 38 -10.90 -8.83 1.72
N PRO A 39 -11.55 -9.99 1.85
CA PRO A 39 -12.82 -10.30 1.16
C PRO A 39 -13.96 -9.35 1.56
N GLY A 40 -14.67 -8.75 0.59
CA GLY A 40 -15.98 -8.11 0.81
C GLY A 40 -16.06 -6.58 0.71
N ILE A 41 -14.96 -5.87 0.45
CA ILE A 41 -14.95 -4.40 0.28
C ILE A 41 -14.43 -4.04 -1.12
N ARG A 42 -15.15 -3.18 -1.86
CA ARG A 42 -14.68 -2.62 -3.14
C ARG A 42 -14.75 -1.09 -3.13
N LEU A 43 -13.62 -0.41 -3.39
CA LEU A 43 -13.52 1.04 -3.57
C LEU A 43 -13.35 1.42 -5.05
N ASN A 44 -14.25 2.25 -5.58
CA ASN A 44 -14.10 2.84 -6.92
C ASN A 44 -13.76 4.32 -6.78
N VAL A 45 -12.69 4.74 -7.46
CA VAL A 45 -12.21 6.13 -7.46
C VAL A 45 -12.52 6.78 -8.82
N SER A 46 -13.09 7.98 -8.81
CA SER A 46 -13.23 8.83 -10.00
C SER A 46 -13.00 10.29 -9.63
N SER A 47 -12.86 11.15 -10.64
CA SER A 47 -12.51 12.59 -10.53
C SER A 47 -13.47 13.47 -9.71
N ARG A 48 -14.52 12.89 -9.09
CA ARG A 48 -15.55 13.60 -8.30
C ARG A 48 -15.67 13.10 -6.85
N GLY A 49 -14.78 12.21 -6.39
CA GLY A 49 -14.75 11.72 -5.00
C GLY A 49 -14.72 10.20 -4.87
N ILE A 50 -14.72 9.71 -3.62
CA ILE A 50 -14.54 8.30 -3.27
C ILE A 50 -15.90 7.61 -3.03
N GLY A 51 -16.18 6.54 -3.79
CA GLY A 51 -17.34 5.67 -3.56
C GLY A 51 -16.95 4.29 -3.01
N TYR A 52 -17.71 3.76 -2.05
CA TYR A 52 -17.45 2.46 -1.43
C TYR A 52 -18.64 1.50 -1.57
N SER A 53 -18.34 0.22 -1.84
CA SER A 53 -19.31 -0.88 -1.81
C SER A 53 -18.99 -1.86 -0.69
N VAL A 54 -20.00 -2.22 0.10
CA VAL A 54 -19.93 -3.23 1.16
C VAL A 54 -20.89 -4.37 0.84
N GLY A 55 -20.39 -5.61 0.77
CA GLY A 55 -21.21 -6.83 0.62
C GLY A 55 -20.86 -7.73 -0.58
N GLY A 56 -21.21 -9.03 -0.46
CA GLY A 56 -20.95 -10.11 -1.42
C GLY A 56 -22.23 -10.72 -2.03
N LYS A 57 -22.17 -11.96 -2.54
CA LYS A 57 -23.35 -12.69 -3.08
C LYS A 57 -24.48 -12.68 -2.03
N GLY A 58 -25.67 -12.21 -2.39
CA GLY A 58 -26.79 -12.02 -1.45
C GLY A 58 -27.23 -10.57 -1.30
N MET A 59 -26.31 -9.70 -0.90
CA MET A 59 -26.60 -8.30 -0.58
C MET A 59 -25.37 -7.42 -0.75
N ARG A 60 -25.51 -6.37 -1.55
CA ARG A 60 -24.47 -5.37 -1.80
C ARG A 60 -25.04 -3.97 -1.63
N ILE A 61 -24.37 -3.14 -0.83
CA ILE A 61 -24.68 -1.72 -0.70
C ILE A 61 -23.53 -0.95 -1.34
N THR A 62 -23.85 -0.04 -2.26
CA THR A 62 -22.88 0.76 -3.02
C THR A 62 -23.18 2.24 -2.80
N ARG A 63 -22.26 2.97 -2.17
CA ARG A 63 -22.26 4.43 -2.12
C ARG A 63 -21.38 4.95 -3.24
N HIS A 64 -21.97 5.66 -4.19
CA HIS A 64 -21.29 6.23 -5.34
C HIS A 64 -20.67 7.58 -4.99
N ALA A 65 -19.63 7.97 -5.73
CA ALA A 65 -18.89 9.22 -5.52
C ALA A 65 -19.74 10.51 -5.60
N ASN A 66 -20.92 10.44 -6.22
CA ASN A 66 -21.87 11.55 -6.37
C ASN A 66 -22.95 11.59 -5.25
N GLY A 67 -22.75 10.87 -4.14
CA GLY A 67 -23.69 10.83 -3.02
C GLY A 67 -24.88 9.88 -3.21
N ARG A 68 -25.01 9.24 -4.37
CA ARG A 68 -26.08 8.25 -4.66
C ARG A 68 -25.79 6.95 -3.92
N VAL A 69 -26.79 6.35 -3.28
CA VAL A 69 -26.67 5.04 -2.62
C VAL A 69 -27.55 4.04 -3.36
N SER A 70 -26.94 2.96 -3.87
CA SER A 70 -27.60 1.84 -4.53
C SER A 70 -27.53 0.60 -3.65
N ARG A 71 -28.64 -0.10 -3.48
CA ARG A 71 -28.69 -1.41 -2.83
C ARG A 71 -29.09 -2.47 -3.85
N THR A 72 -28.32 -3.54 -3.90
CA THR A 72 -28.56 -4.70 -4.75
C THR A 72 -28.76 -5.90 -3.85
N LEU A 73 -29.92 -6.53 -3.95
CA LEU A 73 -30.24 -7.79 -3.28
C LEU A 73 -30.35 -8.86 -4.36
N SER A 74 -29.65 -9.98 -4.20
CA SER A 74 -29.69 -11.08 -5.16
C SER A 74 -29.76 -12.41 -4.44
N LEU A 75 -30.74 -13.24 -4.78
CA LEU A 75 -30.90 -14.56 -4.20
C LEU A 75 -30.00 -15.56 -4.95
N PRO A 76 -29.06 -16.24 -4.27
CA PRO A 76 -28.14 -17.16 -4.94
C PRO A 76 -28.90 -18.37 -5.49
N GLY A 77 -28.63 -18.74 -6.74
CA GLY A 77 -29.23 -19.89 -7.41
C GLY A 77 -30.58 -19.64 -8.10
N THR A 78 -31.17 -18.45 -7.98
CA THR A 78 -32.53 -18.17 -8.51
C THR A 78 -32.57 -17.17 -9.68
N GLY A 79 -31.46 -16.53 -10.03
CA GLY A 79 -31.39 -15.53 -11.10
C GLY A 79 -32.08 -14.19 -10.81
N LEU A 80 -32.70 -14.03 -9.62
CA LEU A 80 -33.46 -12.84 -9.25
C LEU A 80 -32.57 -11.82 -8.53
N SER A 81 -32.45 -10.62 -9.09
CA SER A 81 -31.75 -9.49 -8.47
C SER A 81 -32.58 -8.21 -8.52
N HIS A 82 -32.80 -7.58 -7.36
CA HIS A 82 -33.49 -6.30 -7.25
C HIS A 82 -32.49 -5.19 -6.94
N HIS A 83 -32.46 -4.16 -7.78
CA HIS A 83 -31.60 -2.99 -7.60
C HIS A 83 -32.47 -1.76 -7.31
N SER A 84 -32.22 -1.07 -6.20
CA SER A 84 -32.88 0.19 -5.89
C SER A 84 -31.84 1.28 -5.70
N THR A 85 -32.16 2.50 -6.14
CA THR A 85 -31.23 3.62 -6.01
C THR A 85 -31.92 4.86 -5.46
N ILE A 86 -31.35 5.42 -4.39
CA ILE A 86 -31.89 6.57 -3.68
C ILE A 86 -31.30 7.85 -4.30
N ARG A 87 -32.16 8.74 -4.83
CA ARG A 87 -31.81 10.12 -5.26
C ARG A 87 -32.43 11.11 -4.25
N PRO A 88 -31.71 12.13 -3.76
CA PRO A 88 -32.33 13.18 -2.96
C PRO A 88 -33.15 14.10 -3.89
N GLY A 89 -34.48 14.03 -3.78
CA GLY A 89 -35.43 14.87 -4.51
C GLY A 89 -36.01 15.97 -3.62
N ARG A 90 -36.08 17.18 -4.19
CA ARG A 90 -36.62 18.44 -3.64
C ARG A 90 -38.07 18.29 -3.12
N PRO A 91 -38.50 19.01 -2.05
CA PRO A 91 -39.77 18.75 -1.39
C PRO A 91 -40.94 19.62 -1.91
N ARG A 92 -42.13 19.02 -2.10
CA ARG A 92 -43.47 19.64 -1.92
C ARG A 92 -44.57 18.54 -1.89
N PRO A 93 -45.80 18.82 -1.41
CA PRO A 93 -46.40 18.11 -0.28
C PRO A 93 -47.49 17.08 -0.66
N GLN A 94 -47.74 16.22 0.32
CA GLN A 94 -48.77 15.17 0.54
C GLN A 94 -50.23 15.60 0.22
N PRO A 95 -51.28 14.71 0.21
CA PRO A 95 -51.48 13.51 1.06
C PRO A 95 -52.25 12.32 0.38
N HIS A 96 -52.38 11.08 0.88
CA HIS A 96 -52.98 10.58 2.13
C HIS A 96 -52.71 9.06 2.33
N SER A 97 -52.83 8.65 3.61
CA SER A 97 -53.31 7.34 4.11
C SER A 97 -52.38 6.12 4.23
N ALA A 98 -51.70 6.10 5.39
CA ALA A 98 -51.69 5.04 6.40
C ALA A 98 -51.70 3.55 5.95
N ARG A 99 -50.53 2.90 6.05
CA ARG A 99 -50.45 1.55 6.63
C ARG A 99 -49.07 1.28 7.24
N ASN A 100 -49.05 1.37 8.56
CA ASN A 100 -48.22 0.65 9.52
C ASN A 100 -47.00 -0.11 8.94
N GLN A 101 -45.86 0.58 8.82
CA GLN A 101 -44.55 -0.07 8.79
C GLN A 101 -43.76 0.49 9.96
N ARG A 102 -43.62 -0.33 11.01
CA ARG A 102 -42.62 -0.14 12.05
C ARG A 102 -41.28 0.08 11.35
N ALA A 103 -40.77 1.29 11.48
CA ALA A 103 -39.43 1.66 11.06
C ALA A 103 -38.47 0.66 11.73
N SER A 104 -37.83 -0.19 10.92
CA SER A 104 -36.58 -0.82 11.33
C SER A 104 -35.57 0.32 11.38
N ALA A 105 -35.43 0.94 12.56
CA ALA A 105 -34.42 1.92 12.83
C ALA A 105 -33.08 1.33 12.40
N LEU A 106 -32.40 2.00 11.48
CA LEU A 106 -30.99 1.75 11.22
C LEU A 106 -30.30 1.76 12.58
N ALA A 107 -29.73 0.61 12.96
CA ALA A 107 -28.92 0.53 14.17
C ALA A 107 -27.90 1.68 14.11
N PRO A 108 -27.82 2.52 15.16
CA PRO A 108 -26.89 3.63 15.17
C PRO A 108 -25.49 3.07 14.93
N THR A 109 -24.73 3.73 14.06
CA THR A 109 -23.29 3.47 13.94
C THR A 109 -22.72 3.61 15.35
N PRO A 110 -21.94 2.64 15.87
CA PRO A 110 -21.42 2.75 17.23
C PRO A 110 -20.70 4.10 17.35
N PRO A 111 -20.95 4.87 18.42
CA PRO A 111 -20.30 6.16 18.61
C PRO A 111 -18.79 5.95 18.61
N ARG A 112 -18.05 6.87 17.98
CA ARG A 112 -16.59 6.86 18.03
C ARG A 112 -16.18 6.90 19.51
N PRO A 113 -15.28 6.01 19.97
CA PRO A 113 -14.90 5.98 21.37
C PRO A 113 -14.24 7.32 21.72
N THR A 114 -14.71 7.92 22.81
CA THR A 114 -14.12 9.13 23.42
C THR A 114 -13.52 8.76 24.76
N PRO A 115 -12.46 9.45 25.21
CA PRO A 115 -11.94 9.26 26.56
C PRO A 115 -13.03 9.51 27.61
N GLY A 116 -13.17 8.58 28.55
CA GLY A 116 -14.12 8.70 29.65
C GLY A 116 -13.73 9.79 30.64
N MET A 117 -14.66 10.16 31.54
CA MET A 117 -14.40 11.16 32.58
C MET A 117 -13.19 10.82 33.45
N PHE A 118 -12.94 9.53 33.69
CA PHE A 118 -11.82 9.01 34.48
C PHE A 118 -10.56 8.69 33.65
N ALA A 119 -10.55 8.98 32.34
CA ALA A 119 -9.35 8.78 31.55
C ALA A 119 -8.21 9.70 32.04
N PRO A 120 -6.96 9.20 32.08
CA PRO A 120 -5.82 9.97 32.54
C PRO A 120 -5.55 11.17 31.63
N GLY A 121 -4.91 12.21 32.18
CA GLY A 121 -4.67 13.47 31.46
C GLY A 121 -3.91 13.30 30.15
N TRP A 122 -2.92 12.39 30.11
CA TRP A 122 -2.15 12.10 28.90
C TRP A 122 -3.00 11.54 27.76
N GLU A 123 -4.01 10.72 28.09
CA GLU A 123 -4.90 10.08 27.12
C GLU A 123 -5.86 11.11 26.52
N LYS A 124 -6.44 11.96 27.38
CA LYS A 124 -7.30 13.08 26.96
C LYS A 124 -6.56 14.05 26.05
N ASP A 125 -5.34 14.43 26.43
CA ASP A 125 -4.51 15.36 25.66
C ASP A 125 -4.10 14.78 24.30
N LEU A 126 -3.66 13.51 24.25
CA LEU A 126 -3.35 12.84 22.98
C LEU A 126 -4.59 12.71 22.09
N PHE A 127 -5.73 12.33 22.68
CA PHE A 127 -6.98 12.19 21.95
C PHE A 127 -7.41 13.52 21.30
N ALA A 128 -7.29 14.62 22.05
CA ALA A 128 -7.66 15.95 21.57
C ALA A 128 -6.88 16.38 20.31
N VAL A 129 -5.61 15.96 20.19
CA VAL A 129 -4.76 16.30 19.04
C VAL A 129 -4.78 15.26 17.91
N LEU A 130 -5.47 14.12 18.06
CA LEU A 130 -5.55 13.09 16.98
C LEU A 130 -6.00 13.61 15.61
N PRO A 131 -6.94 14.57 15.50
CA PRO A 131 -7.35 15.15 14.22
C PRO A 131 -6.33 16.16 13.65
N SER A 132 -5.34 16.58 14.44
CA SER A 132 -4.37 17.58 14.00
C SER A 132 -3.49 17.07 12.89
N THR A 133 -3.21 17.94 11.93
CA THR A 133 -2.22 17.74 10.87
C THR A 133 -0.91 18.46 11.17
N ASN A 134 -0.81 19.15 12.31
CA ASN A 134 0.40 19.83 12.73
C ASN A 134 1.26 18.91 13.60
N PRO A 135 2.47 18.52 13.16
CA PRO A 135 3.34 17.61 13.92
C PRO A 135 3.69 18.11 15.32
N SER A 136 3.82 19.43 15.53
CA SER A 136 4.21 20.00 16.83
C SER A 136 3.19 19.73 17.94
N ASP A 137 1.91 19.55 17.60
CA ASP A 137 0.86 19.30 18.59
C ASP A 137 1.11 17.99 19.34
N PHE A 138 1.64 16.97 18.65
CA PHE A 138 2.05 15.70 19.27
C PHE A 138 3.30 15.87 20.13
N THR A 139 4.27 16.64 19.66
CA THR A 139 5.49 16.95 20.41
C THR A 139 5.16 17.66 21.73
N ASP A 140 4.19 18.57 21.73
CA ASP A 140 3.79 19.32 22.92
C ASP A 140 3.08 18.44 23.95
N VAL A 141 2.23 17.51 23.51
CA VAL A 141 1.63 16.49 24.40
C VAL A 141 2.71 15.58 24.99
N ALA A 142 3.69 15.14 24.18
CA ALA A 142 4.82 14.37 24.66
C ALA A 142 5.62 15.13 25.73
N ARG A 143 5.93 16.40 25.50
CA ARG A 143 6.65 17.27 26.45
C ARG A 143 5.88 17.48 27.75
N ARG A 144 4.55 17.57 27.70
CA ARG A 144 3.74 17.73 28.92
C ARG A 144 3.74 16.48 29.80
N HIS A 145 3.68 15.29 29.19
CA HIS A 145 3.46 14.03 29.91
C HIS A 145 4.70 13.14 30.06
N HIS A 146 5.85 13.49 29.47
CA HIS A 146 7.05 12.63 29.42
C HIS A 146 7.52 12.06 30.76
N ARG A 147 7.38 12.80 31.88
CA ARG A 147 7.85 12.36 33.20
C ARG A 147 6.91 11.36 33.85
N ASN A 148 5.60 11.56 33.70
CA ASN A 148 4.58 10.81 34.44
C ASN A 148 3.97 9.68 33.59
N ALA A 149 4.03 9.79 32.27
CA ALA A 149 3.53 8.81 31.31
C ALA A 149 4.53 8.63 30.14
N PRO A 150 5.61 7.85 30.32
CA PRO A 150 6.64 7.67 29.30
C PRO A 150 6.13 7.12 27.97
N HIS A 151 5.09 6.27 27.99
CA HIS A 151 4.45 5.72 26.79
C HIS A 151 3.84 6.79 25.88
N THR A 152 3.46 7.96 26.42
CA THR A 152 2.97 9.10 25.63
C THR A 152 4.00 9.57 24.62
N ARG A 153 5.30 9.47 24.95
CA ARG A 153 6.39 9.81 24.00
C ARG A 153 6.38 8.89 22.79
N VAL A 154 6.16 7.59 22.99
CA VAL A 154 6.15 6.59 21.92
C VAL A 154 4.96 6.82 20.99
N ILE A 155 3.77 7.01 21.56
CA ILE A 155 2.54 7.26 20.78
C ILE A 155 2.67 8.59 20.01
N ALA A 156 3.10 9.65 20.67
CA ALA A 156 3.28 10.96 20.05
C ALA A 156 4.32 10.92 18.91
N ALA A 157 5.50 10.34 19.15
CA ALA A 157 6.53 10.18 18.12
C ALA A 157 6.05 9.35 16.93
N THR A 158 5.27 8.30 17.19
CA THR A 158 4.68 7.46 16.12
C THR A 158 3.74 8.29 15.25
N LEU A 159 2.84 9.08 15.86
CA LEU A 159 1.87 9.88 15.13
C LEU A 159 2.50 11.10 14.44
N GLU A 160 3.45 11.78 15.10
CA GLU A 160 4.28 12.84 14.52
C GLU A 160 5.06 12.32 13.29
N GLY A 161 5.74 11.18 13.45
CA GLY A 161 6.51 10.56 12.37
C GLY A 161 5.63 10.12 11.20
N LEU A 162 4.46 9.54 11.47
CA LEU A 162 3.51 9.13 10.42
C LEU A 162 2.89 10.34 9.70
N LEU A 163 2.70 11.49 10.37
CA LEU A 163 2.29 12.73 9.73
C LEU A 163 3.38 13.28 8.79
N HIS A 164 4.63 13.31 9.25
CA HIS A 164 5.75 13.69 8.39
C HIS A 164 5.91 12.73 7.20
N PHE A 165 5.70 11.43 7.41
CA PHE A 165 5.74 10.44 6.33
C PHE A 165 4.63 10.65 5.28
N GLU A 166 3.41 10.94 5.73
CA GLU A 166 2.24 11.10 4.85
C GLU A 166 2.25 12.43 4.08
N PHE A 167 2.59 13.52 4.75
CA PHE A 167 2.47 14.88 4.20
C PHE A 167 3.81 15.55 3.85
N GLY A 168 4.92 14.99 4.29
CA GLY A 168 6.27 15.55 4.10
C GLY A 168 7.03 14.99 2.89
N ALA A 169 6.37 14.28 1.98
CA ALA A 169 7.04 13.68 0.82
C ALA A 169 7.70 14.75 -0.05
N GLY A 170 9.01 14.61 -0.28
CA GLY A 170 9.82 15.58 -1.03
C GLY A 170 10.38 16.74 -0.20
N ASP A 171 10.03 16.86 1.08
CA ASP A 171 10.70 17.74 2.03
C ASP A 171 11.77 16.93 2.80
N ALA A 172 13.05 17.25 2.55
CA ALA A 172 14.17 16.52 3.15
C ALA A 172 14.19 16.59 4.69
N GLY A 173 13.74 17.71 5.27
CA GLY A 173 13.65 17.89 6.72
C GLY A 173 12.55 17.01 7.31
N ALA A 174 11.37 17.01 6.70
CA ALA A 174 10.26 16.15 7.12
C ALA A 174 10.58 14.67 6.95
N GLU A 175 11.20 14.26 5.84
CA GLU A 175 11.61 12.87 5.62
C GLU A 175 12.68 12.42 6.64
N SER A 176 13.67 13.28 6.93
CA SER A 176 14.68 13.01 7.95
C SER A 176 14.06 12.86 9.35
N ARG A 177 13.14 13.77 9.70
CA ARG A 177 12.41 13.73 10.97
C ARG A 177 11.52 12.51 11.10
N ALA A 178 10.79 12.15 10.05
CA ALA A 178 10.00 10.92 10.01
C ALA A 178 10.88 9.69 10.23
N ARG A 179 12.05 9.64 9.57
CA ARG A 179 12.99 8.51 9.67
C ARG A 179 13.50 8.34 11.11
N GLU A 180 13.88 9.44 11.76
CA GLU A 180 14.31 9.44 13.16
C GLU A 180 13.21 8.91 14.08
N LEU A 181 12.01 9.50 14.00
CA LEU A 181 10.91 9.18 14.90
C LEU A 181 10.37 7.76 14.72
N LEU A 182 10.15 7.35 13.47
CA LEU A 182 9.60 6.03 13.18
C LEU A 182 10.63 4.93 13.39
N GLY A 183 11.91 5.17 13.09
CA GLY A 183 13.00 4.25 13.42
C GLY A 183 13.13 4.03 14.93
N TRP A 184 13.07 5.12 15.71
CA TRP A 184 13.07 5.03 17.18
C TRP A 184 11.81 4.33 17.72
N ALA A 185 10.61 4.69 17.21
CA ALA A 185 9.35 4.12 17.64
C ALA A 185 9.22 2.61 17.32
N ALA A 186 9.76 2.18 16.17
CA ALA A 186 9.73 0.79 15.73
C ALA A 186 10.42 -0.18 16.70
N VAL A 187 11.44 0.28 17.43
CA VAL A 187 12.19 -0.56 18.38
C VAL A 187 11.67 -0.44 19.81
N GLN A 188 10.65 0.38 20.08
CA GLN A 188 10.08 0.50 21.41
C GLN A 188 9.15 -0.67 21.75
N PRO A 189 9.11 -1.11 23.02
CA PRO A 189 8.17 -2.14 23.45
C PRO A 189 6.73 -1.62 23.37
N SER A 190 5.83 -2.45 22.82
CA SER A 190 4.40 -2.17 22.81
C SER A 190 3.79 -2.46 24.18
N THR A 191 3.82 -1.48 25.07
CA THR A 191 3.26 -1.58 26.44
C THR A 191 1.72 -1.57 26.44
N GLU A 192 1.08 -2.06 27.51
CA GLU A 192 -0.38 -2.11 27.62
C GLU A 192 -1.08 -0.75 27.38
N PRO A 193 -0.60 0.40 27.91
CA PRO A 193 -1.22 1.70 27.60
C PRO A 193 -1.18 2.05 26.10
N ILE A 194 -0.10 1.69 25.40
CA ILE A 194 0.04 1.91 23.95
C ILE A 194 -0.97 1.05 23.21
N GLN A 195 -1.06 -0.24 23.56
CA GLN A 195 -1.98 -1.18 22.94
C GLN A 195 -3.44 -0.77 23.14
N ARG A 196 -3.80 -0.35 24.36
CA ARG A 196 -5.15 0.14 24.69
C ARG A 196 -5.47 1.40 23.88
N PHE A 197 -4.62 2.42 23.93
CA PHE A 197 -4.86 3.68 23.22
C PHE A 197 -5.01 3.47 21.71
N THR A 198 -4.07 2.73 21.11
CA THR A 198 -4.07 2.48 19.66
C THR A 198 -5.24 1.59 19.23
N GLY A 199 -5.57 0.55 20.01
CA GLY A 199 -6.72 -0.32 19.77
C GLY A 199 -8.07 0.36 19.98
N THR A 200 -8.16 1.36 20.85
CA THR A 200 -9.41 2.12 21.07
C THR A 200 -9.59 3.22 20.02
N TYR A 201 -8.58 4.06 19.79
CA TYR A 201 -8.76 5.30 19.02
C TYR A 201 -8.27 5.22 17.57
N LEU A 202 -7.39 4.27 17.26
CA LEU A 202 -6.68 4.21 15.98
C LEU A 202 -6.91 2.91 15.18
N VAL A 203 -7.77 2.01 15.68
CA VAL A 203 -8.04 0.69 15.08
C VAL A 203 -8.52 0.72 13.61
N HIS A 204 -9.14 1.83 13.20
CA HIS A 204 -9.63 2.01 11.84
C HIS A 204 -8.82 3.05 11.04
N ARG A 205 -7.80 3.66 11.64
CA ARG A 205 -6.94 4.61 10.93
C ARG A 205 -5.95 3.83 10.08
N THR A 206 -5.84 4.21 8.81
CA THR A 206 -4.87 3.65 7.87
C THR A 206 -3.91 4.73 7.41
N TRP A 207 -2.72 4.31 7.01
CA TRP A 207 -1.74 5.15 6.36
C TRP A 207 -1.28 4.49 5.04
N PRO A 208 -1.12 5.28 3.97
CA PRO A 208 -0.68 4.77 2.69
C PRO A 208 0.84 4.52 2.70
N VAL A 209 1.27 3.27 2.49
CA VAL A 209 2.69 2.90 2.37
C VAL A 209 2.95 2.26 1.01
N GLU A 210 3.94 2.77 0.26
CA GLU A 210 4.37 2.17 -1.01
C GLU A 210 5.29 0.97 -0.73
N ILE A 211 4.72 -0.24 -0.74
CA ILE A 211 5.43 -1.48 -0.41
C ILE A 211 6.38 -1.90 -1.54
N VAL A 212 5.96 -1.69 -2.79
CA VAL A 212 6.74 -1.96 -4.00
C VAL A 212 6.47 -0.80 -4.97
N PRO A 213 7.44 -0.33 -5.78
CA PRO A 213 7.26 0.85 -6.61
C PRO A 213 6.04 0.75 -7.53
N GLY A 214 5.08 1.67 -7.37
CA GLY A 214 3.84 1.64 -8.14
C GLY A 214 2.61 1.10 -7.39
N VAL A 215 2.83 0.57 -6.18
CA VAL A 215 1.85 -0.23 -5.46
C VAL A 215 1.81 0.16 -3.99
N THR A 216 0.68 0.73 -3.58
CA THR A 216 0.47 1.25 -2.22
C THR A 216 -0.45 0.32 -1.43
N ALA A 217 -0.21 0.21 -0.13
CA ALA A 217 -1.08 -0.47 0.82
C ALA A 217 -1.61 0.53 1.85
N GLU A 218 -2.88 0.37 2.23
CA GLU A 218 -3.49 1.10 3.34
C GLU A 218 -3.28 0.28 4.60
N LEU A 219 -2.30 0.66 5.43
CA LEU A 219 -1.88 -0.11 6.58
C LEU A 219 -2.35 0.51 7.89
N ARG A 220 -2.77 -0.32 8.84
CA ARG A 220 -3.06 0.10 10.21
C ARG A 220 -1.83 -0.09 11.09
N LEU A 221 -1.88 0.43 12.31
CA LEU A 221 -0.86 0.15 13.33
C LEU A 221 -0.70 -1.35 13.60
N GLN A 222 -1.78 -2.14 13.50
CA GLN A 222 -1.74 -3.59 13.69
C GLN A 222 -1.11 -4.34 12.50
N ASP A 223 -0.96 -3.68 11.35
CA ASP A 223 -0.34 -4.23 10.15
C ASP A 223 1.15 -3.83 10.05
N ASP A 224 1.77 -3.43 11.16
CA ASP A 224 3.18 -3.01 11.28
C ASP A 224 3.57 -1.80 10.41
N VAL A 225 2.63 -0.88 10.18
CA VAL A 225 2.86 0.34 9.39
C VAL A 225 4.06 1.16 9.86
N VAL A 226 4.38 1.15 11.16
CA VAL A 226 5.52 1.90 11.73
C VAL A 226 6.84 1.37 11.14
N ARG A 227 7.04 0.05 11.14
CA ARG A 227 8.26 -0.57 10.58
C ARG A 227 8.30 -0.43 9.07
N LEU A 228 7.18 -0.62 8.39
CA LEU A 228 7.14 -0.53 6.93
C LEU A 228 7.36 0.90 6.43
N ALA A 229 6.83 1.92 7.13
CA ALA A 229 7.11 3.32 6.84
C ALA A 229 8.56 3.71 7.19
N ALA A 230 9.11 3.22 8.30
CA ALA A 230 10.51 3.43 8.64
C ALA A 230 11.45 2.81 7.59
N ALA A 231 11.19 1.58 7.17
CA ALA A 231 11.96 0.89 6.13
C ALA A 231 11.90 1.63 4.78
N GLU A 232 10.73 2.15 4.39
CA GLU A 232 10.58 3.01 3.22
C GLU A 232 11.49 4.25 3.29
N LEU A 233 11.53 4.92 4.45
CA LEU A 233 12.38 6.10 4.66
C LEU A 233 13.86 5.75 4.67
N HIS A 234 14.25 4.62 5.26
CA HIS A 234 15.61 4.09 5.18
C HIS A 234 16.02 3.79 3.72
N GLN A 235 15.14 3.13 2.96
CA GLN A 235 15.38 2.83 1.54
C GLN A 235 15.52 4.11 0.71
N ARG A 236 14.67 5.12 0.91
CA ARG A 236 14.77 6.43 0.22
C ARG A 236 16.05 7.17 0.54
N ALA A 237 16.53 7.06 1.77
CA ALA A 237 17.82 7.61 2.20
C ALA A 237 19.02 6.81 1.66
N GLY A 238 18.81 5.70 0.95
CA GLY A 238 19.86 4.83 0.43
C GLY A 238 20.47 3.86 1.46
N ASP A 239 19.89 3.80 2.66
CA ASP A 239 20.34 2.98 3.79
C ASP A 239 19.63 1.63 3.75
N LEU A 240 20.05 0.78 2.81
CA LEU A 240 19.39 -0.51 2.55
C LEU A 240 19.53 -1.48 3.73
N ASP A 241 20.67 -1.45 4.43
CA ASP A 241 20.91 -2.33 5.58
C ASP A 241 19.93 -2.02 6.72
N ALA A 242 19.74 -0.75 7.07
CA ALA A 242 18.76 -0.35 8.07
C ALA A 242 17.32 -0.67 7.62
N ALA A 243 17.01 -0.49 6.33
CA ALA A 243 15.70 -0.82 5.78
C ALA A 243 15.39 -2.32 5.92
N ILE A 244 16.34 -3.17 5.50
CA ILE A 244 16.23 -4.63 5.60
C ILE A 244 16.07 -5.05 7.06
N TRP A 245 16.98 -4.61 7.93
CA TRP A 245 16.95 -4.94 9.34
C TRP A 245 15.60 -4.58 9.96
N THR A 246 15.05 -3.42 9.61
CA THR A 246 13.75 -2.95 10.11
C THR A 246 12.59 -3.88 9.72
N VAL A 247 12.56 -4.36 8.47
CA VAL A 247 11.50 -5.25 7.98
C VAL A 247 11.66 -6.68 8.48
N GLU A 248 12.89 -7.17 8.67
CA GLU A 248 13.15 -8.49 9.29
C GLU A 248 12.58 -8.60 10.70
N GLN A 249 12.41 -7.48 11.41
CA GLN A 249 11.77 -7.43 12.73
C GLN A 249 10.24 -7.26 12.68
N ALA A 250 9.64 -7.15 11.49
CA ALA A 250 8.19 -6.94 11.34
C ALA A 250 7.38 -8.23 11.47
N LEU A 251 6.11 -8.08 11.81
CA LEU A 251 5.14 -9.17 11.79
C LEU A 251 5.12 -9.82 10.40
N PRO A 252 5.04 -11.17 10.33
CA PRO A 252 5.07 -11.91 9.08
C PRO A 252 3.74 -11.76 8.33
N THR A 253 3.59 -10.63 7.64
CA THR A 253 2.44 -10.27 6.82
C THR A 253 2.82 -10.30 5.34
N ALA A 254 1.82 -10.36 4.45
CA ALA A 254 2.05 -10.27 3.01
C ALA A 254 2.76 -8.96 2.60
N HIS A 255 2.52 -7.86 3.33
CA HIS A 255 3.17 -6.57 3.10
C HIS A 255 4.63 -6.56 3.51
N ALA A 256 4.94 -7.13 4.69
CA ALA A 256 6.31 -7.28 5.15
C ALA A 256 7.11 -8.19 4.20
N ALA A 257 6.53 -9.30 3.75
CA ALA A 257 7.17 -10.19 2.78
C ALA A 257 7.47 -9.46 1.45
N LEU A 258 6.51 -8.71 0.90
CA LEU A 258 6.73 -7.93 -0.31
C LEU A 258 7.81 -6.86 -0.15
N SER A 259 7.77 -6.12 0.97
CA SER A 259 8.76 -5.08 1.26
C SER A 259 10.16 -5.68 1.39
N LEU A 260 10.31 -6.78 2.14
CA LEU A 260 11.59 -7.46 2.33
C LEU A 260 12.15 -8.02 1.02
N ILE A 261 11.30 -8.64 0.19
CA ILE A 261 11.73 -9.18 -1.10
C ILE A 261 12.16 -8.09 -2.08
N ASP A 262 11.48 -6.93 -2.09
CA ASP A 262 11.93 -5.78 -2.88
C ASP A 262 13.29 -5.26 -2.37
N LEU A 263 13.45 -5.14 -1.05
CA LEU A 263 14.70 -4.71 -0.41
C LEU A 263 15.86 -5.67 -0.67
N TYR A 264 15.66 -6.98 -0.57
CA TYR A 264 16.67 -7.98 -0.93
C TYR A 264 17.06 -7.91 -2.39
N SER A 265 16.08 -7.73 -3.28
CA SER A 265 16.37 -7.52 -4.69
C SER A 265 17.16 -6.24 -4.93
N CYS A 266 16.91 -5.18 -4.17
CA CYS A 266 17.66 -3.92 -4.20
C CYS A 266 19.10 -4.07 -3.68
N ALA A 267 19.30 -4.93 -2.69
CA ALA A 267 20.61 -5.26 -2.12
C ALA A 267 21.35 -6.38 -2.89
N GLU A 268 20.90 -6.71 -4.12
CA GLU A 268 21.46 -7.77 -4.97
C GLU A 268 21.45 -9.19 -4.33
N ARG A 269 20.66 -9.39 -3.27
CA ARG A 269 20.42 -10.68 -2.59
C ARG A 269 19.42 -11.53 -3.37
N HIS A 270 19.68 -11.72 -4.66
CA HIS A 270 18.74 -12.35 -5.60
C HIS A 270 18.48 -13.83 -5.29
N GLN A 271 19.45 -14.54 -4.71
CA GLN A 271 19.25 -15.94 -4.33
C GLN A 271 18.19 -16.07 -3.23
N GLU A 272 18.24 -15.21 -2.23
CA GLU A 272 17.27 -15.20 -1.13
C GLU A 272 15.87 -14.85 -1.60
N VAL A 273 15.76 -13.94 -2.59
CA VAL A 273 14.48 -13.66 -3.25
C VAL A 273 13.91 -14.92 -3.89
N ILE A 274 14.74 -15.70 -4.60
CA ILE A 274 14.30 -16.94 -5.25
C ILE A 274 13.89 -17.99 -4.21
N ASP A 275 14.69 -18.18 -3.16
CA ASP A 275 14.46 -19.18 -2.13
C ASP A 275 13.17 -18.90 -1.35
N LEU A 276 12.97 -17.65 -0.91
CA LEU A 276 11.78 -17.23 -0.15
C LEU A 276 10.51 -17.21 -0.99
N THR A 277 10.62 -17.17 -2.32
CA THR A 277 9.48 -17.18 -3.23
C THR A 277 9.28 -18.52 -3.94
N ASN A 278 10.02 -19.55 -3.51
CA ASN A 278 9.86 -20.91 -4.02
C ASN A 278 8.46 -21.45 -3.65
N GLY A 279 7.84 -22.21 -4.56
CA GLY A 279 6.52 -22.81 -4.35
C GLY A 279 5.33 -21.85 -4.32
N ILE A 280 5.53 -20.53 -4.37
CA ILE A 280 4.44 -19.55 -4.43
C ILE A 280 3.63 -19.71 -5.73
N THR A 281 2.30 -19.60 -5.60
CA THR A 281 1.36 -19.60 -6.73
C THR A 281 0.53 -18.31 -6.74
N ASN A 282 -0.05 -17.94 -7.88
CA ASN A 282 -0.81 -16.69 -8.05
C ASN A 282 -2.22 -16.79 -7.43
N SER A 283 -2.32 -16.72 -6.10
CA SER A 283 -3.58 -16.79 -5.34
C SER A 283 -4.22 -15.41 -5.13
N ASP A 284 -3.40 -14.37 -4.99
CA ASP A 284 -3.80 -13.00 -4.68
C ASP A 284 -2.86 -11.97 -5.34
N ASP A 285 -3.12 -10.69 -5.09
CA ASP A 285 -2.33 -9.58 -5.61
C ASP A 285 -0.89 -9.56 -5.05
N ALA A 286 -0.70 -10.00 -3.81
CA ALA A 286 0.62 -10.01 -3.17
C ALA A 286 1.50 -11.12 -3.74
N THR A 287 0.99 -12.34 -3.84
CA THR A 287 1.69 -13.47 -4.46
C THR A 287 1.98 -13.24 -5.94
N ALA A 288 1.10 -12.54 -6.67
CA ALA A 288 1.39 -12.12 -8.04
C ALA A 288 2.58 -11.16 -8.14
N LEU A 289 2.70 -10.22 -7.19
CA LEU A 289 3.87 -9.33 -7.10
C LEU A 289 5.13 -10.11 -6.71
N LEU A 290 5.06 -11.02 -5.73
CA LEU A 290 6.20 -11.88 -5.35
C LEU A 290 6.72 -12.69 -6.54
N LEU A 291 5.83 -13.23 -7.38
CA LEU A 291 6.19 -13.91 -8.62
C LEU A 291 6.88 -12.98 -9.63
N ALA A 292 6.45 -11.72 -9.73
CA ALA A 292 7.11 -10.73 -10.58
C ALA A 292 8.52 -10.40 -10.06
N LEU A 293 8.69 -10.21 -8.76
CA LEU A 293 9.99 -9.96 -8.13
C LEU A 293 10.92 -11.18 -8.24
N ARG A 294 10.38 -12.41 -8.15
CA ARG A 294 11.11 -13.65 -8.46
C ARG A 294 11.60 -13.68 -9.91
N GLY A 295 10.75 -13.26 -10.85
CA GLY A 295 11.12 -13.11 -12.25
C GLY A 295 12.30 -12.14 -12.45
N ARG A 296 12.26 -10.99 -11.78
CA ARG A 296 13.38 -10.04 -11.74
C ARG A 296 14.66 -10.70 -11.20
N ALA A 297 14.58 -11.37 -10.05
CA ALA A 297 15.73 -12.04 -9.44
C ALA A 297 16.37 -13.11 -10.33
N PHE A 298 15.56 -13.97 -10.98
CA PHE A 298 16.07 -14.92 -11.96
C PHE A 298 16.80 -14.24 -13.13
N ALA A 299 16.27 -13.13 -13.63
CA ALA A 299 16.89 -12.38 -14.73
C ALA A 299 18.24 -11.77 -14.34
N HIS A 300 18.37 -11.25 -13.11
CA HIS A 300 19.64 -10.75 -12.58
C HIS A 300 20.70 -11.86 -12.45
N GLN A 301 20.29 -13.10 -12.19
CA GLN A 301 21.19 -14.26 -12.20
C GLN A 301 21.46 -14.83 -13.61
N GLY A 302 20.85 -14.27 -14.66
CA GLY A 302 21.00 -14.74 -16.05
C GLY A 302 20.06 -15.89 -16.44
N PHE A 303 19.16 -16.32 -15.56
CA PHE A 303 18.19 -17.39 -15.82
C PHE A 303 16.92 -16.86 -16.50
N TYR A 304 17.06 -16.40 -17.74
CA TYR A 304 15.99 -15.68 -18.43
C TYR A 304 14.74 -16.50 -18.76
N ASP A 305 14.86 -17.80 -18.98
CA ASP A 305 13.70 -18.66 -19.22
C ASP A 305 12.88 -18.84 -17.92
N ALA A 306 13.55 -19.04 -16.78
CA ALA A 306 12.91 -19.08 -15.46
C ALA A 306 12.26 -17.72 -15.10
N ALA A 307 12.91 -16.61 -15.48
CA ALA A 307 12.33 -15.28 -15.34
C ALA A 307 11.01 -15.14 -16.10
N ARG A 308 10.99 -15.54 -17.39
CA ARG A 308 9.79 -15.49 -18.23
C ARG A 308 8.65 -16.36 -17.70
N GLU A 309 8.96 -17.54 -17.19
CA GLU A 309 7.97 -18.41 -16.56
C GLU A 309 7.37 -17.74 -15.32
N SER A 310 8.19 -17.14 -14.46
CA SER A 310 7.71 -16.40 -13.29
C SER A 310 6.81 -15.21 -13.67
N PHE A 311 7.17 -14.44 -14.71
CA PHE A 311 6.31 -13.36 -15.22
C PHE A 311 5.01 -13.88 -15.85
N SER A 312 5.06 -15.02 -16.54
CA SER A 312 3.87 -15.68 -17.09
C SER A 312 2.89 -16.04 -15.97
N GLN A 313 3.40 -16.64 -14.88
CA GLN A 313 2.62 -16.97 -13.70
C GLN A 313 2.05 -15.71 -13.00
N ALA A 314 2.85 -14.66 -12.83
CA ALA A 314 2.41 -13.39 -12.24
C ALA A 314 1.26 -12.73 -13.03
N LEU A 315 1.30 -12.80 -14.36
CA LEU A 315 0.33 -12.17 -15.27
C LEU A 315 -0.81 -13.09 -15.70
N ARG A 316 -0.85 -14.34 -15.22
CA ARG A 316 -1.84 -15.36 -15.62
C ARG A 316 -3.28 -14.95 -15.30
N VAL A 317 -3.49 -14.36 -14.13
CA VAL A 317 -4.82 -13.99 -13.64
C VAL A 317 -5.16 -12.56 -14.07
N ARG A 318 -6.01 -12.42 -15.09
CA ARG A 318 -6.38 -11.10 -15.66
C ARG A 318 -7.23 -10.23 -14.72
N SER A 319 -7.88 -10.83 -13.73
CA SER A 319 -8.70 -10.13 -12.73
C SER A 319 -7.90 -9.51 -11.58
N ARG A 320 -6.57 -9.71 -11.53
CA ARG A 320 -5.68 -8.99 -10.59
C ARG A 320 -5.78 -7.49 -10.81
N SER A 321 -5.50 -6.74 -9.76
CA SER A 321 -5.57 -5.27 -9.86
C SER A 321 -4.68 -4.75 -10.99
N THR A 322 -5.13 -3.66 -11.60
CA THR A 322 -4.40 -2.97 -12.67
C THR A 322 -3.00 -2.58 -12.21
N ALA A 323 -2.87 -2.10 -10.98
CA ALA A 323 -1.59 -1.73 -10.37
C ALA A 323 -0.60 -2.92 -10.34
N VAL A 324 -1.04 -4.08 -9.87
CA VAL A 324 -0.22 -5.30 -9.81
C VAL A 324 0.18 -5.78 -11.19
N ARG A 325 -0.77 -5.81 -12.13
CA ARG A 325 -0.48 -6.22 -13.51
C ARG A 325 0.49 -5.25 -14.19
N HIS A 326 0.33 -3.94 -13.99
CA HIS A 326 1.24 -2.93 -14.54
C HIS A 326 2.63 -3.08 -13.93
N ARG A 327 2.76 -3.26 -12.61
CA ARG A 327 4.06 -3.53 -11.97
C ARG A 327 4.73 -4.76 -12.57
N ALA A 328 4.01 -5.89 -12.65
CA ALA A 328 4.55 -7.13 -13.22
C ALA A 328 4.93 -6.99 -14.71
N LEU A 329 4.17 -6.20 -15.49
CA LEU A 329 4.52 -5.86 -16.87
C LEU A 329 5.79 -5.01 -16.93
N VAL A 330 5.93 -4.01 -16.06
CA VAL A 330 7.13 -3.16 -15.99
C VAL A 330 8.37 -4.00 -15.67
N GLU A 331 8.31 -4.90 -14.70
CA GLU A 331 9.43 -5.81 -14.39
C GLU A 331 9.84 -6.63 -15.61
N ARG A 332 8.85 -7.23 -16.30
CA ARG A 332 9.13 -8.03 -17.50
C ARG A 332 9.70 -7.18 -18.63
N VAL A 333 9.16 -5.98 -18.83
CA VAL A 333 9.63 -5.04 -19.86
C VAL A 333 11.10 -4.69 -19.63
N GLN A 334 11.51 -4.44 -18.39
CA GLN A 334 12.92 -4.17 -18.06
C GLN A 334 13.82 -5.35 -18.41
N VAL A 335 13.40 -6.57 -18.09
CA VAL A 335 14.14 -7.78 -18.47
C VAL A 335 14.21 -7.91 -20.00
N ASP A 336 13.10 -7.69 -20.71
CA ASP A 336 13.08 -7.71 -22.18
C ASP A 336 14.03 -6.65 -22.77
N PHE A 337 14.09 -5.44 -22.19
CA PHE A 337 15.07 -4.41 -22.57
C PHE A 337 16.51 -4.87 -22.36
N ALA A 338 16.84 -5.43 -21.19
CA ALA A 338 18.18 -5.92 -20.88
C ALA A 338 18.62 -7.05 -21.83
N GLN A 339 17.65 -7.81 -22.38
CA GLN A 339 17.88 -8.84 -23.40
C GLN A 339 17.82 -8.32 -24.85
N ASN A 340 17.74 -7.00 -25.08
CA ASN A 340 17.55 -6.38 -26.39
C ASN A 340 16.29 -6.89 -27.16
N ARG A 341 15.27 -7.36 -26.43
CA ARG A 341 13.99 -7.82 -26.99
C ARG A 341 12.99 -6.67 -27.15
N LYS A 342 13.38 -5.64 -27.93
CA LYS A 342 12.60 -4.39 -28.09
C LYS A 342 11.13 -4.60 -28.46
N ALA A 343 10.82 -5.55 -29.35
CA ALA A 343 9.44 -5.85 -29.74
C ALA A 343 8.59 -6.40 -28.57
N ALA A 344 9.17 -7.24 -27.71
CA ALA A 344 8.49 -7.78 -26.54
C ALA A 344 8.28 -6.70 -25.47
N ALA A 345 9.30 -5.88 -25.23
CA ALA A 345 9.23 -4.72 -24.35
C ALA A 345 8.13 -3.74 -24.80
N ARG A 346 8.09 -3.38 -26.09
CA ARG A 346 7.05 -2.51 -26.67
C ARG A 346 5.66 -3.09 -26.47
N LYS A 347 5.46 -4.37 -26.76
CA LYS A 347 4.19 -5.06 -26.52
C LYS A 347 3.78 -5.05 -25.05
N GLY A 348 4.73 -5.09 -24.12
CA GLY A 348 4.48 -4.94 -22.69
C GLY A 348 4.00 -3.54 -22.33
N LEU A 349 4.67 -2.50 -22.83
CA LEU A 349 4.30 -1.10 -22.60
C LEU A 349 2.96 -0.73 -23.26
N GLU A 350 2.67 -1.21 -24.46
CA GLU A 350 1.40 -0.96 -25.14
C GLU A 350 0.21 -1.58 -24.40
N LYS A 351 0.41 -2.67 -23.65
CA LYS A 351 -0.62 -3.20 -22.74
C LYS A 351 -0.90 -2.26 -21.56
N ILE A 352 0.14 -1.62 -21.02
CA ILE A 352 -0.03 -0.60 -19.98
C ILE A 352 -0.74 0.62 -20.58
N LEU A 353 -0.30 1.09 -21.76
CA LEU A 353 -0.91 2.19 -22.51
C LEU A 353 -2.40 1.98 -22.74
N ALA A 354 -2.81 0.77 -23.12
CA ALA A 354 -4.21 0.45 -23.37
C ALA A 354 -5.11 0.57 -22.14
N GLU A 355 -4.56 0.41 -20.93
CA GLU A 355 -5.30 0.46 -19.67
C GLU A 355 -5.12 1.78 -18.89
N ASP A 356 -3.94 2.41 -19.01
CA ASP A 356 -3.56 3.65 -18.34
C ASP A 356 -2.58 4.44 -19.22
N PRO A 357 -3.11 5.26 -20.17
CA PRO A 357 -2.27 6.10 -21.02
C PRO A 357 -1.43 7.13 -20.26
N THR A 358 -1.82 7.41 -19.01
CA THR A 358 -1.15 8.37 -18.13
C THR A 358 -0.13 7.71 -17.20
N TYR A 359 0.19 6.43 -17.41
CA TYR A 359 1.12 5.70 -16.56
C TYR A 359 2.48 6.43 -16.51
N PRO A 360 2.98 6.83 -15.32
CA PRO A 360 4.15 7.69 -15.23
C PRO A 360 5.39 7.03 -15.86
N GLY A 361 6.13 7.77 -16.68
CA GLY A 361 7.31 7.25 -17.41
C GLY A 361 6.99 6.42 -18.67
N LEU A 362 5.72 6.18 -19.00
CA LEU A 362 5.34 5.35 -20.15
C LEU A 362 5.75 5.96 -21.50
N THR A 363 5.53 7.25 -21.69
CA THR A 363 5.86 7.96 -22.95
C THR A 363 7.36 7.89 -23.22
N ASP A 364 8.18 8.17 -22.21
CA ASP A 364 9.64 8.12 -22.31
C ASP A 364 10.14 6.69 -22.56
N ALA A 365 9.50 5.70 -21.95
CA ALA A 365 9.83 4.30 -22.18
C ALA A 365 9.49 3.84 -23.60
N LEU A 366 8.35 4.28 -24.16
CA LEU A 366 7.96 3.97 -25.54
C LEU A 366 8.85 4.69 -26.57
N SER A 367 9.26 5.93 -26.33
CA SER A 367 10.17 6.66 -27.22
C SER A 367 11.55 6.02 -27.25
N SER A 368 12.03 5.48 -26.13
CA SER A 368 13.32 4.77 -26.05
C SER A 368 13.39 3.44 -26.83
N LEU A 369 12.24 2.94 -27.32
CA LEU A 369 12.12 1.72 -28.12
C LEU A 369 12.02 1.97 -29.63
N GLN A 370 11.95 3.23 -30.05
CA GLN A 370 12.14 3.62 -31.45
C GLN A 370 13.60 3.33 -31.85
#